data_AF-A0A520ITA8-F1
#
_entry.id   AF-A0A520ITA8-F1
#
_cell.length_a   1.000
_cell.length_b   1.000
_cell.length_c   1.000
_cell.angle_alpha   90.00
_cell.angle_beta   90.00
_cell.angle_gamma   90.00
#
_symmetry.space_group_name_H-M   'P 1'
#
loop_
_entity.id
_entity.type
_entity.pdbx_description
1 polymer ?
#
loop_
_entity_poly.entity_id
_entity_poly.type
_entity_poly.pdbx_seq_one_letter_code
_entity_poly.pdbx_strand_id
1 'polypeptide(L)'
;MTPSRRTTLQWMMAAAALPLAHWTTPAMAEGMDHAAGAVPPFDGIADWPDIPPPPPAPGYGRDPDLASPKVPWALTLAAAQRKTVDVLGDLILPQDTASPGAGALGVGAFIDEWISAPYP
;
A
#
# COMPACT_ATOMS: atom_id res chain seq x y z
N MET A 1 20.55 -5.42 -41.95
CA MET A 1 19.53 -6.48 -42.19
C MET A 1 18.17 -5.88 -41.88
N THR A 2 17.24 -5.85 -42.85
CA THR A 2 15.88 -5.32 -42.64
C THR A 2 15.01 -6.43 -42.02
N PRO A 3 14.30 -6.18 -40.91
CA PRO A 3 13.46 -7.20 -40.30
C PRO A 3 12.35 -7.64 -41.27
N SER A 4 12.09 -8.96 -41.30
CA SER A 4 11.05 -9.53 -42.16
C SER A 4 9.64 -9.21 -41.62
N ARG A 5 8.61 -9.21 -42.49
CA ARG A 5 7.21 -9.03 -42.09
C ARG A 5 6.79 -9.98 -40.96
N ARG A 6 7.25 -11.24 -41.00
CA ARG A 6 6.97 -12.24 -39.97
C ARG A 6 7.58 -11.83 -38.62
N THR A 7 8.82 -11.32 -38.65
CA THR A 7 9.52 -10.82 -37.46
C THR A 7 8.76 -9.65 -36.84
N THR A 8 8.32 -8.68 -37.65
CA THR A 8 7.55 -7.54 -37.15
C THR A 8 6.21 -7.98 -36.52
N LEU A 9 5.51 -8.95 -37.13
CA LEU A 9 4.27 -9.47 -36.56
C LEU A 9 4.49 -10.22 -35.24
N GLN A 10 5.58 -10.98 -35.12
CA GLN A 10 5.94 -11.64 -33.86
C GLN A 10 6.22 -10.63 -32.75
N TRP A 11 6.88 -9.51 -33.07
CA TRP A 11 7.18 -8.46 -32.10
C TRP A 11 5.92 -7.71 -31.66
N MET A 12 5.02 -7.40 -32.60
CA MET A 12 3.73 -6.79 -32.26
C MET A 12 2.86 -7.70 -31.39
N MET A 13 2.80 -9.00 -31.69
CA MET A 13 2.06 -9.95 -30.86
C MET A 13 2.66 -10.11 -29.46
N ALA A 14 3.99 -10.16 -29.36
CA ALA A 14 4.68 -10.23 -28.07
C ALA A 14 4.42 -8.96 -27.22
N ALA A 15 4.47 -7.78 -27.84
CA ALA A 15 4.18 -6.52 -27.16
C ALA A 15 2.70 -6.41 -26.74
N ALA A 16 1.77 -6.87 -27.57
CA ALA A 16 0.34 -6.85 -27.27
C ALA A 16 -0.06 -7.81 -26.13
N ALA A 17 0.77 -8.82 -25.84
CA ALA A 17 0.55 -9.77 -24.74
C ALA A 17 1.09 -9.28 -23.38
N LEU A 18 1.94 -8.25 -23.34
CA LEU A 18 2.52 -7.71 -22.09
C LEU A 18 1.47 -7.27 -21.06
N PRO A 19 0.34 -6.63 -21.43
CA PRO A 19 -0.72 -6.29 -20.48
C PRO A 19 -1.51 -7.53 -20.02
N LEU A 20 -1.41 -8.68 -20.67
CA LEU A 20 -2.03 -9.92 -20.19
C LEU A 20 -1.06 -10.75 -19.35
N ALA A 21 0.24 -10.45 -19.38
CA ALA A 21 1.26 -11.16 -18.61
C ALA A 21 1.05 -11.08 -17.08
N HIS A 22 0.37 -10.04 -16.58
CA HIS A 22 -0.02 -9.96 -15.17
C HIS A 22 -1.28 -10.77 -14.81
N TRP A 23 -2.00 -11.30 -15.82
CA TRP A 23 -3.17 -12.18 -15.66
C TRP A 23 -2.84 -13.63 -16.04
N THR A 24 -1.73 -13.88 -16.75
CA THR A 24 -1.23 -15.22 -17.08
C THR A 24 0.01 -15.54 -16.25
N THR A 25 -0.22 -15.96 -15.01
CA THR A 25 0.79 -16.68 -14.22
C THR A 25 1.14 -18.00 -14.90
N PRO A 26 2.39 -18.51 -14.80
CA PRO A 26 2.69 -19.92 -15.15
C PRO A 26 1.82 -20.92 -14.35
N ALA A 27 1.20 -20.48 -13.25
CA ALA A 27 0.29 -21.25 -12.41
C ALA A 27 -1.04 -21.69 -13.07
N MET A 28 -1.40 -21.24 -14.28
CA MET A 28 -2.57 -21.80 -15.00
C MET A 28 -2.21 -22.90 -16.00
N ALA A 29 -0.92 -23.08 -16.32
CA ALA A 29 -0.46 -24.12 -17.24
C ALA A 29 -0.06 -25.42 -16.53
N GLU A 30 0.23 -25.37 -15.22
CA GLU A 30 0.35 -26.56 -14.38
C GLU A 30 -1.01 -26.87 -13.76
N GLY A 31 -1.80 -27.62 -14.53
CA GLY A 31 -3.03 -28.19 -14.01
C GLY A 31 -2.79 -29.09 -12.82
N MET A 32 -3.83 -29.22 -12.00
CA MET A 32 -4.14 -30.45 -11.29
C MET A 32 -3.02 -30.94 -10.37
N ASP A 33 -2.77 -30.23 -9.28
CA ASP A 33 -2.57 -30.86 -7.98
C ASP A 33 -2.78 -29.82 -6.88
N HIS A 34 -3.64 -30.14 -5.93
CA HIS A 34 -3.90 -29.32 -4.76
C HIS A 34 -2.67 -29.33 -3.83
N ALA A 35 -1.65 -28.54 -4.13
CA ALA A 35 -0.52 -28.30 -3.25
C ALA A 35 -0.05 -26.85 -3.37
N ALA A 36 -0.15 -26.15 -2.25
CA ALA A 36 0.51 -24.89 -1.85
C ALA A 36 1.11 -23.99 -2.94
N GLY A 37 0.59 -22.76 -3.00
CA GLY A 37 0.98 -21.72 -3.94
C GLY A 37 2.50 -21.53 -4.10
N ALA A 38 2.95 -21.56 -5.34
CA ALA A 38 4.29 -21.14 -5.71
C ALA A 38 4.47 -19.66 -5.35
N VAL A 39 5.21 -19.42 -4.27
CA VAL A 39 5.63 -18.11 -3.79
C VAL A 39 6.43 -17.42 -4.90
N PRO A 40 6.18 -16.13 -5.21
CA PRO A 40 6.94 -15.42 -6.24
C PRO A 40 8.44 -15.37 -5.92
N PRO A 41 9.32 -15.12 -6.91
CA PRO A 41 10.77 -15.27 -6.80
C PRO A 41 11.43 -14.05 -6.13
N PHE A 42 10.85 -13.55 -5.06
CA PHE A 42 11.56 -12.70 -4.12
C PHE A 42 12.20 -13.64 -3.09
N ASP A 43 13.54 -13.71 -3.05
CA ASP A 43 14.32 -14.51 -2.09
C ASP A 43 14.24 -13.94 -0.66
N GLY A 44 13.01 -13.83 -0.15
CA GLY A 44 12.69 -13.22 1.13
C GLY A 44 11.58 -12.21 0.97
N ILE A 45 10.33 -12.67 1.08
CA ILE A 45 9.36 -11.85 1.82
C ILE A 45 9.99 -11.74 3.21
N ALA A 46 10.52 -10.58 3.56
CA ALA A 46 10.95 -10.36 4.93
C ALA A 46 9.74 -10.67 5.81
N ASP A 47 9.90 -11.60 6.76
CA ASP A 47 8.87 -11.83 7.76
C ASP A 47 8.52 -10.48 8.37
N TRP A 48 7.23 -10.19 8.41
CA TRP A 48 6.77 -9.00 9.08
C TRP A 48 7.27 -9.05 10.53
N PRO A 49 7.91 -8.00 11.05
CA PRO A 49 8.43 -8.04 12.41
C PRO A 49 7.29 -8.34 13.40
N ASP A 50 7.58 -9.05 14.48
CA ASP A 50 6.63 -9.19 15.59
C ASP A 50 6.32 -7.80 16.14
N ILE A 51 5.14 -7.27 15.78
CA ILE A 51 4.67 -5.98 16.28
C ILE A 51 3.89 -6.23 17.57
N PRO A 52 4.22 -5.54 18.68
CA PRO A 52 3.42 -5.64 19.89
C PRO A 52 1.97 -5.22 19.60
N PRO A 53 0.97 -5.89 20.21
CA PRO A 53 -0.42 -5.52 20.01
C PRO A 53 -0.64 -4.07 20.45
N PRO A 54 -1.53 -3.32 19.76
CA PRO A 54 -1.85 -1.96 20.16
C PRO A 54 -2.38 -1.94 21.60
N PRO A 55 -2.15 -0.84 22.35
CA PRO A 55 -2.67 -0.72 23.69
C PRO A 55 -4.20 -0.87 23.69
N PRO A 56 -4.79 -1.60 24.64
CA PRO A 56 -6.24 -1.78 24.69
C PRO A 56 -6.90 -0.44 24.96
N ALA A 57 -7.79 -0.01 24.05
CA ALA A 57 -8.61 1.17 24.21
C ALA A 57 -10.09 0.82 23.94
N PRO A 58 -11.04 1.46 24.65
CA PRO A 58 -12.45 1.28 24.35
C PRO A 58 -12.72 1.67 22.89
N GLY A 59 -13.18 0.71 22.09
CA GLY A 59 -13.67 0.97 20.74
C GLY A 59 -14.79 2.01 20.75
N TYR A 60 -14.91 2.81 19.70
CA TYR A 60 -15.99 3.80 19.57
C TYR A 60 -17.25 3.22 18.89
N GLY A 61 -17.29 1.90 18.65
CA GLY A 61 -18.35 1.23 17.90
C GLY A 61 -18.08 1.21 16.41
N ARG A 62 -19.14 1.05 15.60
CA ARG A 62 -19.04 1.09 14.13
C ARG A 62 -19.02 2.52 13.57
N ASP A 63 -19.75 3.43 14.22
CA ASP A 63 -19.91 4.81 13.77
C ASP A 63 -19.51 5.79 14.88
N PRO A 64 -18.69 6.81 14.58
CA PRO A 64 -18.32 7.84 15.54
C PRO A 64 -19.48 8.82 15.79
N ASP A 65 -19.55 9.37 17.01
CA ASP A 65 -20.51 10.42 17.34
C ASP A 65 -20.09 11.76 16.71
N LEU A 66 -20.74 12.10 15.59
CA LEU A 66 -20.49 13.36 14.88
C LEU A 66 -21.05 14.60 15.59
N ALA A 67 -21.98 14.43 16.55
CA ALA A 67 -22.50 15.54 17.34
C ALA A 67 -21.55 15.95 18.47
N SER A 68 -20.68 15.03 18.91
CA SER A 68 -19.62 15.27 19.89
C SER A 68 -18.32 14.59 19.45
N PRO A 69 -17.61 15.13 18.43
CA PRO A 69 -16.40 14.54 17.90
C PRO A 69 -15.30 14.56 18.97
N LYS A 70 -14.98 13.39 19.52
CA LYS A 70 -13.90 13.19 20.48
C LYS A 70 -13.03 12.04 20.00
N VAL A 71 -11.72 12.19 20.17
CA VAL A 71 -10.72 11.13 19.97
C VAL A 71 -10.39 10.56 21.35
N PRO A 72 -11.04 9.49 21.82
CA PRO A 72 -10.84 8.96 23.17
C PRO A 72 -9.57 8.10 23.31
N TRP A 73 -8.88 7.78 22.22
CA TRP A 73 -7.71 6.89 22.23
C TRP A 73 -6.38 7.64 22.23
N ALA A 74 -5.34 6.97 22.74
CA ALA A 74 -3.97 7.48 22.71
C ALA A 74 -3.36 7.28 21.31
N LEU A 75 -2.57 8.26 20.87
CA LEU A 75 -1.82 8.18 19.62
C LEU A 75 -0.63 7.23 19.74
N THR A 76 -0.29 6.55 18.65
CA THR A 76 0.71 5.47 18.61
C THR A 76 2.07 5.95 18.10
N LEU A 77 2.12 6.99 17.26
CA LEU A 77 3.39 7.52 16.76
C LEU A 77 4.07 8.43 17.78
N ALA A 78 5.38 8.20 17.98
CA ALA A 78 6.23 9.19 18.61
C ALA A 78 6.36 10.44 17.73
N ALA A 79 6.66 11.59 18.34
CA ALA A 79 6.81 12.86 17.62
C ALA A 79 7.82 12.79 16.45
N ALA A 80 8.91 12.03 16.61
CA ALA A 80 9.88 11.82 15.56
C ALA A 80 9.34 10.99 14.39
N GLN A 81 8.54 9.94 14.67
CA GLN A 81 7.91 9.11 13.65
C GLN A 81 6.86 9.92 12.88
N ARG A 82 6.03 10.70 13.58
CA ARG A 82 5.05 11.58 12.95
C ARG A 82 5.72 12.63 12.05
N LYS A 83 6.83 13.22 12.48
CA LYS A 83 7.64 14.13 11.64
C LYS A 83 8.19 13.43 10.40
N THR A 84 8.61 12.17 10.51
CA THR A 84 9.04 11.38 9.34
C THR A 84 7.89 11.19 8.36
N VAL A 85 6.68 10.90 8.85
CA VAL A 85 5.48 10.79 8.00
C VAL A 85 5.19 12.11 7.28
N ASP A 86 5.32 13.25 7.96
CA ASP A 86 5.12 14.57 7.32
C ASP A 86 6.11 14.79 6.16
N VAL A 87 7.39 14.46 6.36
CA VAL A 87 8.42 14.56 5.31
C VAL A 87 8.14 13.61 4.14
N LEU A 88 7.71 12.37 4.42
CA LEU A 88 7.31 11.41 3.37
C LEU A 88 6.07 11.91 2.61
N GLY A 89 5.13 12.54 3.32
CA GLY A 89 3.97 13.20 2.72
C GLY A 89 4.39 14.27 1.73
N ASP A 90 5.27 15.18 2.12
CA ASP A 90 5.79 16.24 1.24
C ASP A 90 6.58 15.69 0.03
N LEU A 91 7.19 14.50 0.16
CA LEU A 91 7.85 13.84 -0.97
C LEU A 91 6.85 13.31 -2.01
N ILE A 92 5.74 12.74 -1.56
CA ILE A 92 4.71 12.15 -2.45
C ILE A 92 3.81 13.23 -3.03
N LEU A 93 3.40 14.20 -2.20
CA LEU A 93 2.53 15.32 -2.55
C LEU A 93 3.21 16.63 -2.11
N PRO A 94 4.17 17.12 -2.91
CA PRO A 94 4.89 18.35 -2.60
C PRO A 94 3.98 19.57 -2.75
N GLN A 95 4.42 20.66 -2.11
CA GLN A 95 3.82 21.97 -2.31
C GLN A 95 3.88 22.39 -3.79
N ASP A 96 2.81 23.05 -4.25
CA ASP A 96 2.74 23.69 -5.56
C ASP A 96 2.18 25.11 -5.48
N THR A 97 1.84 25.69 -6.63
CA THR A 97 1.29 27.06 -6.70
C THR A 97 -0.13 27.18 -6.14
N ALA A 98 -0.87 26.07 -6.04
CA ALA A 98 -2.27 26.06 -5.63
C ALA A 98 -2.45 25.55 -4.19
N SER A 99 -1.50 24.79 -3.66
CA SER A 99 -1.66 24.04 -2.42
C SER A 99 -0.35 23.85 -1.66
N PRO A 100 -0.40 23.82 -0.32
CA PRO A 100 0.74 23.40 0.51
C PRO A 100 1.01 21.91 0.36
N GLY A 101 2.23 21.48 0.73
CA GLY A 101 2.59 20.06 0.76
C GLY A 101 1.82 19.28 1.83
N ALA A 102 1.74 17.97 1.66
CA ALA A 102 0.96 17.10 2.55
C ALA A 102 1.41 17.16 4.03
N GLY A 103 2.70 17.34 4.30
CA GLY A 103 3.22 17.52 5.65
C GLY A 103 2.69 18.81 6.30
N ALA A 104 2.63 19.91 5.54
CA ALA A 104 2.08 21.18 6.00
C ALA A 104 0.55 21.13 6.22
N LEU A 105 -0.15 20.22 5.55
CA LEU A 105 -1.58 19.96 5.77
C LEU A 105 -1.88 19.12 7.01
N GLY A 106 -0.86 18.59 7.69
CA GLY A 106 -1.05 17.76 8.89
C GLY A 106 -1.46 16.33 8.57
N VAL A 107 -1.15 15.81 7.38
CA VAL A 107 -1.45 14.43 6.98
C VAL A 107 -0.84 13.41 7.94
N GLY A 108 0.33 13.67 8.51
CA GLY A 108 0.90 12.80 9.55
C GLY A 108 0.08 12.75 10.84
N ALA A 109 -0.64 13.82 11.19
CA ALA A 109 -1.58 13.82 12.31
C ALA A 109 -2.81 12.94 12.03
N PHE A 110 -3.37 13.08 10.83
CA PHE A 110 -4.50 12.27 10.38
C PHE A 110 -4.15 10.79 10.36
N ILE A 111 -2.98 10.43 9.82
CA ILE A 111 -2.50 9.04 9.78
C ILE A 111 -2.33 8.50 11.20
N ASP A 112 -1.68 9.25 12.09
CA ASP A 112 -1.50 8.86 13.48
C ASP A 112 -2.83 8.63 14.19
N GLU A 113 -3.82 9.52 14.01
CA GLU A 113 -5.17 9.34 14.53
C GLU A 113 -5.82 8.06 14.00
N TRP A 114 -5.77 7.84 12.68
CA TRP A 114 -6.38 6.71 11.98
C TRP A 114 -5.80 5.37 12.43
N ILE A 115 -4.48 5.22 12.45
CA ILE A 115 -3.84 3.94 12.83
C ILE A 115 -3.94 3.66 14.32
N SER A 116 -4.15 4.69 15.13
CA SER A 116 -4.27 4.56 16.59
C SER A 116 -5.68 4.21 17.04
N ALA A 117 -6.66 4.28 16.14
CA ALA A 117 -8.04 4.02 16.47
C ALA A 117 -8.27 2.55 16.86
N PRO A 118 -8.95 2.28 17.99
CA PRO A 118 -9.27 0.92 18.44
C PRO A 118 -10.46 0.36 17.66
N TYR A 119 -10.22 -0.02 16.40
CA TYR A 119 -11.20 -0.71 15.58
C TYR A 119 -11.54 -2.09 16.17
N PRO A 120 -12.82 -2.52 16.11
CA PRO A 120 -13.25 -3.83 16.60
C PRO A 120 -12.78 -5.01 15.73
#